data_AF-A0A7V8NRF5-F1
#
_entry.id   AF-A0A7V8NRF5-F1
#
_cell.length_a   1.000
_cell.length_b   1.000
_cell.length_c   1.000
_cell.angle_alpha   90.00
_cell.angle_beta   90.00
_cell.angle_gamma   90.00
#
_symmetry.space_group_name_H-M   'P 1'
#
loop_
_entity.id
_entity.type
_entity.pdbx_description
1 polymer ?
#
loop_
_entity_poly.entity_id
_entity_poly.type
_entity_poly.pdbx_seq_one_letter_code
_entity_poly.pdbx_strand_id
1 'polypeptide(L)'
;MSLSVQERAEYVATFRFIHVFLMETLARWVPQTPELEVKVLFGRHIWDLAQQADGLGRRGYELRAPLQFSLRPFESYVEVLEEFARTDATSQKIHGFYDVILPGLAARYQKYLERTDRLLDEPTVRVVEKILGEINRMIGESEALRKELPQLRLTDKEWAARLAKREGSEPNIVVRRSSAAIA
;
A
#
# COMPACT_ATOMS: atom_id res chain seq x y z
N MET A 1 -1.19 25.08 4.76
CA MET A 1 -1.37 24.70 6.17
C MET A 1 -0.86 23.29 6.34
N SER A 2 0.05 23.06 7.30
CA SER A 2 0.59 21.73 7.59
C SER A 2 -0.43 20.88 8.34
N LEU A 3 -0.30 19.56 8.25
CA LEU A 3 -1.18 18.62 8.93
C LEU A 3 -1.09 18.75 10.45
N SER A 4 -2.21 18.69 11.14
CA SER A 4 -2.27 18.55 12.60
C SER A 4 -1.77 17.18 13.07
N VAL A 5 -1.47 17.02 14.36
CA VAL A 5 -1.04 15.73 14.94
C VAL A 5 -2.10 14.65 14.73
N GLN A 6 -3.38 14.98 14.94
CA GLN A 6 -4.49 14.06 14.71
C GLN A 6 -4.56 13.64 13.24
N GLU A 7 -4.51 14.59 12.30
CA GLU A 7 -4.55 14.25 10.88
C GLU A 7 -3.37 13.35 10.49
N ARG A 8 -2.16 13.62 10.97
CA ARG A 8 -0.99 12.74 10.73
C ARG A 8 -1.26 11.33 11.25
N ALA A 9 -1.85 11.19 12.43
CA ALA A 9 -2.20 9.88 12.98
C ALA A 9 -3.21 9.14 12.11
N GLU A 10 -4.22 9.84 11.58
CA GLU A 10 -5.22 9.27 10.66
C GLU A 10 -4.59 8.81 9.34
N TYR A 11 -3.67 9.58 8.76
CA TYR A 11 -2.89 9.16 7.58
C TYR A 11 -2.08 7.89 7.88
N VAL A 12 -1.29 7.90 8.95
CA VAL A 12 -0.43 6.77 9.33
C VAL A 12 -1.26 5.51 9.59
N ALA A 13 -2.39 5.64 10.29
CA ALA A 13 -3.29 4.53 10.57
C ALA A 13 -3.98 3.99 9.30
N THR A 14 -4.30 4.85 8.34
CA THR A 14 -4.88 4.46 7.04
C THR A 14 -3.85 3.74 6.19
N PHE A 15 -2.62 4.25 6.13
CA PHE A 15 -1.53 3.57 5.45
C PHE A 15 -1.25 2.20 6.07
N ARG A 16 -1.24 2.09 7.40
CA ARG A 16 -1.07 0.80 8.07
C ARG A 16 -2.14 -0.20 7.64
N PHE A 17 -3.41 0.22 7.58
CA PHE A 17 -4.50 -0.63 7.12
C PHE A 17 -4.19 -1.21 5.73
N ILE A 18 -3.76 -0.36 4.80
CA ILE A 18 -3.45 -0.76 3.42
C ILE A 18 -2.30 -1.77 3.41
N HIS A 19 -1.22 -1.52 4.15
CA HIS A 19 -0.09 -2.46 4.22
C HIS A 19 -0.49 -3.84 4.76
N VAL A 20 -1.32 -3.88 5.81
CA VAL A 20 -1.86 -5.15 6.33
C VAL A 20 -2.72 -5.85 5.27
N PHE A 21 -3.62 -5.11 4.60
CA PHE A 21 -4.46 -5.67 3.54
C PHE A 21 -3.62 -6.26 2.39
N LEU A 22 -2.59 -5.54 1.95
CA LEU A 22 -1.70 -5.98 0.87
C LEU A 22 -0.89 -7.20 1.29
N MET A 23 -0.36 -7.22 2.53
CA MET A 23 0.36 -8.36 3.10
C MET A 23 -0.51 -9.62 3.08
N GLU A 24 -1.74 -9.52 3.59
CA GLU A 24 -2.70 -10.62 3.63
C GLU A 24 -3.12 -11.07 2.23
N THR A 25 -3.24 -10.13 1.29
CA THR A 25 -3.58 -10.43 -0.11
C THR A 25 -2.48 -11.25 -0.78
N LEU A 26 -1.22 -10.84 -0.64
CA LEU A 26 -0.09 -11.63 -1.15
C LEU A 26 -0.04 -13.01 -0.49
N ALA A 27 -0.20 -13.08 0.83
CA ALA A 27 -0.22 -14.35 1.57
C ALA A 27 -1.33 -15.30 1.07
N ARG A 28 -2.52 -14.76 0.75
CA ARG A 28 -3.62 -15.53 0.15
C ARG A 28 -3.29 -16.07 -1.24
N TRP A 29 -2.54 -15.31 -2.04
CA TRP A 29 -2.19 -15.70 -3.40
C TRP A 29 -1.06 -16.71 -3.49
N VAL A 30 -0.14 -16.76 -2.51
CA VAL A 30 0.98 -17.71 -2.48
C VAL A 30 0.55 -19.16 -2.75
N PRO A 31 -0.45 -19.75 -2.06
CA PRO A 31 -0.86 -21.14 -2.33
C PRO A 31 -1.54 -21.32 -3.69
N GLN A 32 -2.15 -20.27 -4.26
CA GLN A 32 -2.88 -20.32 -5.53
C GLN A 32 -2.00 -20.06 -6.76
N THR A 33 -0.77 -19.61 -6.56
CA THR A 33 0.16 -19.27 -7.65
C THR A 33 0.95 -20.51 -8.03
N PRO A 34 0.97 -20.96 -9.30
CA PRO A 34 1.72 -22.16 -9.68
C PRO A 34 3.24 -21.92 -9.77
N GLU A 35 3.67 -20.73 -10.16
CA GLU A 35 5.08 -20.39 -10.40
C GLU A 35 5.86 -20.24 -9.08
N LEU A 36 6.92 -21.03 -8.90
CA LEU A 36 7.72 -21.04 -7.67
C LEU A 36 8.44 -19.71 -7.45
N GLU A 37 8.97 -19.12 -8.52
CA GLU A 37 9.70 -17.86 -8.52
C GLU A 37 8.81 -16.71 -8.03
N VAL A 38 7.53 -16.75 -8.42
CA VAL A 38 6.54 -15.77 -7.97
C VAL A 38 6.21 -15.96 -6.50
N LYS A 39 6.13 -17.20 -6.00
CA LYS A 39 5.97 -17.45 -4.54
C LYS A 39 7.13 -16.92 -3.73
N VAL A 40 8.37 -17.11 -4.21
CA VAL A 40 9.57 -16.58 -3.55
C VAL A 40 9.53 -15.05 -3.51
N LEU A 41 9.16 -14.41 -4.62
CA LEU A 41 8.98 -12.96 -4.69
C LEU A 41 7.92 -12.48 -3.69
N PHE A 42 6.72 -13.09 -3.70
CA PHE A 42 5.66 -12.76 -2.76
C PHE A 42 6.07 -12.98 -1.31
N GLY A 43 6.74 -14.09 -0.99
CA GLY A 43 7.21 -14.39 0.36
C GLY A 43 8.09 -13.28 0.93
N ARG A 44 9.03 -12.77 0.13
CA ARG A 44 9.86 -11.63 0.51
C ARG A 44 9.04 -10.36 0.74
N HIS A 45 8.11 -10.06 -0.16
CA HIS A 45 7.32 -8.83 -0.11
C HIS A 45 6.23 -8.86 0.97
N ILE A 46 5.75 -10.03 1.36
CA ILE A 46 4.89 -10.21 2.54
C ILE A 46 5.64 -9.74 3.79
N TRP A 47 6.90 -10.15 3.94
CA TRP A 47 7.73 -9.69 5.06
C TRP A 47 7.94 -8.17 5.00
N ASP A 48 8.25 -7.62 3.82
CA ASP A 48 8.42 -6.17 3.66
C ASP A 48 7.17 -5.40 4.10
N LEU A 49 5.98 -5.79 3.60
CA LEU A 49 4.70 -5.15 3.98
C LEU A 49 4.40 -5.29 5.47
N ALA A 50 4.74 -6.43 6.09
CA ALA A 50 4.61 -6.62 7.53
C ALA A 50 5.47 -5.61 8.32
N GLN A 51 6.73 -5.47 7.93
CA GLN A 51 7.66 -4.54 8.58
C GLN A 51 7.24 -3.07 8.38
N GLN A 52 6.65 -2.75 7.23
CA GLN A 52 6.09 -1.43 6.94
C GLN A 52 4.86 -1.16 7.82
N ALA A 53 3.93 -2.11 7.93
CA ALA A 53 2.78 -2.02 8.80
C ALA A 53 3.17 -1.82 10.27
N ASP A 54 4.19 -2.55 10.76
CA ASP A 54 4.70 -2.40 12.13
C ASP A 54 5.41 -1.07 12.36
N GLY A 55 6.15 -0.57 11.36
CA GLY A 55 6.73 0.77 11.40
C GLY A 55 5.65 1.85 11.55
N LEU A 56 4.58 1.74 10.75
CA LEU A 56 3.44 2.67 10.81
C LEU A 56 2.65 2.52 12.13
N GLY A 57 2.48 1.30 12.64
CA GLY A 57 1.81 1.06 13.92
C GLY A 57 2.53 1.71 15.10
N ARG A 58 3.86 1.60 15.16
CA ARG A 58 4.68 2.30 16.16
C ARG A 58 4.56 3.82 16.01
N ARG A 59 4.65 4.34 14.78
CA ARG A 59 4.51 5.78 14.53
C ARG A 59 3.13 6.32 14.91
N GLY A 60 2.07 5.56 14.64
CA GLY A 60 0.72 5.91 15.06
C GLY A 60 0.61 6.10 16.57
N TYR A 61 1.22 5.21 17.35
CA TYR A 61 1.27 5.32 18.81
C TYR A 61 2.01 6.58 19.28
N GLU A 62 3.15 6.90 18.66
CA GLU A 62 3.91 8.12 18.95
C GLU A 62 3.13 9.40 18.60
N LEU A 63 2.18 9.33 17.66
CA LEU A 63 1.21 10.38 17.31
C LEU A 63 -0.04 10.38 18.22
N ARG A 64 -0.02 9.67 19.36
CA ARG A 64 -1.11 9.55 20.34
C ARG A 64 -2.34 8.75 19.86
N ALA A 65 -2.22 7.97 18.80
CA ALA A 65 -3.22 6.94 18.49
C ALA A 65 -3.03 5.71 19.39
N PRO A 66 -4.04 4.83 19.52
CA PRO A 66 -3.85 3.54 20.18
C PRO A 66 -2.74 2.71 19.51
N LEU A 67 -2.11 1.81 20.27
CA LEU A 67 -1.04 0.95 19.76
C LEU A 67 -1.57 0.04 18.65
N GLN A 68 -0.82 -0.08 17.54
CA GLN A 68 -1.19 -0.89 16.37
C GLN A 68 -2.55 -0.51 15.77
N PHE A 69 -2.98 0.74 15.94
CA PHE A 69 -4.22 1.26 15.42
C PHE A 69 -4.22 1.36 13.89
N SER A 70 -5.29 0.88 13.26
CA SER A 70 -5.54 1.03 11.83
C SER A 70 -6.89 1.67 11.58
N LEU A 71 -6.92 2.49 10.54
CA LEU A 71 -8.10 3.18 10.09
C LEU A 71 -8.47 2.63 8.71
N ARG A 72 -9.68 2.07 8.59
CA ARG A 72 -10.20 1.64 7.30
C ARG A 72 -10.29 2.89 6.39
N PRO A 73 -9.78 2.85 5.15
CA PRO A 73 -9.90 3.95 4.21
C PRO A 73 -11.36 4.16 3.79
N PHE A 74 -11.62 5.19 2.98
CA PHE A 74 -12.94 5.36 2.36
C PHE A 74 -13.39 4.09 1.63
N GLU A 75 -14.68 3.77 1.72
CA GLU A 75 -15.23 2.52 1.20
C GLU A 75 -14.98 2.37 -0.31
N SER A 76 -15.03 3.48 -1.05
CA SER A 76 -14.71 3.52 -2.48
C SER A 76 -13.31 2.98 -2.79
N TYR A 77 -12.31 3.27 -1.95
CA TYR A 77 -10.96 2.72 -2.10
C TYR A 77 -10.86 1.26 -1.62
N VAL A 78 -11.63 0.88 -0.60
CA VAL A 78 -11.72 -0.53 -0.19
C VAL A 78 -12.27 -1.40 -1.33
N GLU A 79 -13.28 -0.93 -2.06
CA GLU A 79 -13.82 -1.64 -3.23
C GLU A 79 -12.78 -1.81 -4.35
N VAL A 80 -11.81 -0.89 -4.48
CA VAL A 80 -10.68 -1.04 -5.42
C VAL A 80 -9.74 -2.14 -4.93
N LEU A 81 -9.36 -2.10 -3.65
CA LEU A 81 -8.50 -3.11 -3.03
C LEU A 81 -9.13 -4.51 -3.08
N GLU A 82 -10.43 -4.62 -2.88
CA GLU A 82 -11.15 -5.89 -2.97
C GLU A 82 -11.30 -6.40 -4.41
N GLU A 83 -11.55 -5.54 -5.40
CA GLU A 83 -11.51 -5.95 -6.82
C GLU A 83 -10.13 -6.51 -7.16
N PHE A 84 -9.08 -5.77 -6.79
CA PHE A 84 -7.70 -6.19 -6.96
C PHE A 84 -7.42 -7.55 -6.30
N ALA A 85 -7.82 -7.74 -5.04
CA ALA A 85 -7.55 -8.97 -4.29
C ALA A 85 -8.25 -10.22 -4.87
N ARG A 86 -9.29 -10.05 -5.68
CA ARG A 86 -10.05 -11.13 -6.34
C ARG A 86 -9.44 -11.60 -7.66
N THR A 87 -8.30 -11.08 -8.10
CA THR A 87 -7.64 -11.57 -9.32
C THR A 87 -7.16 -13.01 -9.18
N ASP A 88 -7.39 -13.82 -10.21
CA ASP A 88 -6.99 -15.23 -10.25
C ASP A 88 -5.66 -15.45 -10.98
N ALA A 89 -5.53 -14.90 -12.19
CA ALA A 89 -4.37 -15.14 -13.05
C ALA A 89 -3.08 -14.52 -12.47
N THR A 90 -1.97 -15.26 -12.48
CA THR A 90 -0.67 -14.77 -11.97
C THR A 90 -0.24 -13.46 -12.63
N SER A 91 -0.44 -13.32 -13.94
CA SER A 91 -0.10 -12.09 -14.66
C SER A 91 -0.93 -10.88 -14.20
N GLN A 92 -2.21 -11.06 -13.88
CA GLN A 92 -3.07 -10.01 -13.31
C GLN A 92 -2.66 -9.68 -11.87
N LYS A 93 -2.35 -10.68 -11.04
CA LYS A 93 -1.85 -10.48 -9.66
C LYS A 93 -0.60 -9.61 -9.64
N ILE A 94 0.39 -10.00 -10.45
CA ILE A 94 1.68 -9.29 -10.56
C ILE A 94 1.46 -7.88 -11.13
N HIS A 95 0.74 -7.75 -12.24
CA HIS A 95 0.52 -6.43 -12.85
C HIS A 95 -0.27 -5.50 -11.93
N GLY A 96 -1.38 -5.98 -11.37
CA GLY A 96 -2.21 -5.19 -10.46
C GLY A 96 -1.42 -4.73 -9.23
N PHE A 97 -0.59 -5.59 -8.65
CA PHE A 97 0.13 -5.23 -7.44
C PHE A 97 1.29 -4.26 -7.73
N TYR A 98 2.18 -4.64 -8.65
CA TYR A 98 3.44 -3.91 -8.88
C TYR A 98 3.30 -2.72 -9.83
N ASP A 99 2.36 -2.77 -10.78
CA ASP A 99 2.25 -1.74 -11.82
C ASP A 99 1.07 -0.78 -11.57
N VAL A 100 0.16 -1.11 -10.64
CA VAL A 100 -1.03 -0.28 -10.33
C VAL A 100 -1.09 0.11 -8.84
N ILE A 101 -1.25 -0.85 -7.94
CA ILE A 101 -1.51 -0.57 -6.52
C ILE A 101 -0.30 0.05 -5.82
N LEU A 102 0.91 -0.52 -5.99
CA LEU A 102 2.12 0.03 -5.38
C LEU A 102 2.47 1.44 -5.88
N PRO A 103 2.47 1.74 -7.20
CA PRO A 103 2.65 3.11 -7.68
C PRO A 103 1.59 4.08 -7.17
N GLY A 104 0.32 3.68 -7.13
CA GLY A 104 -0.76 4.49 -6.58
C GLY A 104 -0.58 4.79 -5.09
N LEU A 105 -0.15 3.81 -4.31
CA LEU A 105 0.18 4.00 -2.90
C LEU A 105 1.41 4.92 -2.73
N ALA A 106 2.45 4.75 -3.55
CA ALA A 106 3.63 5.62 -3.55
C ALA A 106 3.25 7.08 -3.84
N ALA A 107 2.35 7.32 -4.81
CA ALA A 107 1.85 8.67 -5.10
C ALA A 107 1.12 9.30 -3.89
N ARG A 108 0.42 8.50 -3.07
CA ARG A 108 -0.23 9.00 -1.85
C ARG A 108 0.77 9.31 -0.74
N TYR A 109 1.84 8.52 -0.61
CA TYR A 109 2.96 8.84 0.26
C TYR A 109 3.67 10.14 -0.15
N GLN A 110 3.90 10.33 -1.45
CA GLN A 110 4.50 11.56 -1.98
C GLN A 110 3.63 12.78 -1.64
N LYS A 111 2.31 12.70 -1.88
CA LYS A 111 1.35 13.75 -1.48
C LYS A 111 1.32 14.01 0.02
N TYR A 112 1.55 13.00 0.84
CA TYR A 112 1.68 13.18 2.29
C TYR A 112 2.92 14.02 2.63
N LEU A 113 4.07 13.69 2.03
CA LEU A 113 5.32 14.43 2.22
C LEU A 113 5.23 15.89 1.77
N GLU A 114 4.44 16.17 0.72
CA GLU A 114 4.17 17.53 0.24
C GLU A 114 3.31 18.36 1.21
N ARG A 115 2.52 17.71 2.06
CA ARG A 115 1.56 18.36 2.96
C ARG A 115 2.02 18.45 4.41
N THR A 116 2.86 17.52 4.85
CA THR A 116 3.38 17.51 6.22
C THR A 116 4.51 18.53 6.38
N ASP A 117 4.71 19.01 7.60
CA ASP A 117 5.86 19.86 7.93
C ASP A 117 7.06 18.95 8.22
N ARG A 118 8.10 19.02 7.39
CA ARG A 118 9.24 18.11 7.48
C ARG A 118 10.04 18.25 8.77
N LEU A 119 10.00 19.42 9.43
CA LEU A 119 10.69 19.65 10.69
C LEU A 119 9.84 19.13 11.86
N LEU A 120 8.55 19.46 11.88
CA LEU A 120 7.65 19.06 12.97
C LEU A 120 7.19 17.60 12.90
N ASP A 121 7.39 16.94 11.76
CA ASP A 121 6.97 15.57 11.51
C ASP A 121 8.10 14.70 10.94
N GLU A 122 9.34 15.10 11.20
CA GLU A 122 10.55 14.40 10.73
C GLU A 122 10.51 12.88 10.97
N PRO A 123 10.05 12.36 12.14
CA PRO A 123 9.95 10.93 12.35
C PRO A 123 9.04 10.22 11.34
N THR A 124 7.89 10.82 11.00
CA THR A 124 6.98 10.25 10.01
C THR A 124 7.55 10.35 8.61
N VAL A 125 8.22 11.47 8.27
CA VAL A 125 8.92 11.65 6.99
C VAL A 125 9.95 10.53 6.76
N ARG A 126 10.78 10.21 7.76
CA ARG A 126 11.78 9.14 7.65
C ARG A 126 11.15 7.76 7.44
N VAL A 127 10.03 7.47 8.12
CA VAL A 127 9.27 6.22 7.92
C VAL A 127 8.74 6.16 6.48
N VAL A 128 8.13 7.24 5.99
CA VAL A 128 7.56 7.31 4.64
C VAL A 128 8.64 7.16 3.56
N GLU A 129 9.77 7.86 3.69
CA GLU A 129 10.88 7.78 2.73
C GLU A 129 11.48 6.36 2.66
N LYS A 130 11.60 5.69 3.81
CA LYS A 130 12.00 4.27 3.85
C LYS A 130 11.02 3.38 3.09
N ILE A 131 9.72 3.54 3.34
CA ILE A 131 8.66 2.77 2.65
C ILE A 131 8.71 3.02 1.14
N LEU A 132 8.88 4.28 0.70
CA LEU A 132 8.99 4.62 -0.72
C LEU A 132 10.19 3.93 -1.39
N GLY A 133 11.34 3.90 -0.73
CA GLY A 133 12.51 3.18 -1.22
C GLY A 133 12.27 1.68 -1.35
N GLU A 134 11.56 1.09 -0.38
CA GLU A 134 11.20 -0.33 -0.40
C GLU A 134 10.17 -0.64 -1.50
N ILE A 135 9.16 0.21 -1.71
CA ILE A 135 8.20 0.08 -2.83
C ILE A 135 8.93 0.09 -4.17
N ASN A 136 9.84 1.04 -4.38
CA ASN A 136 10.62 1.11 -5.63
C ASN A 136 11.46 -0.16 -5.84
N ARG A 137 12.05 -0.70 -4.77
CA ARG A 137 12.77 -1.99 -4.83
C ARG A 137 11.83 -3.13 -5.21
N MET A 138 10.66 -3.23 -4.59
CA MET A 138 9.67 -4.30 -4.87
C MET A 138 9.23 -4.28 -6.34
N ILE A 139 8.98 -3.09 -6.89
CA ILE A 139 8.63 -2.90 -8.31
C ILE A 139 9.79 -3.37 -9.20
N GLY A 140 11.02 -2.94 -8.92
CA GLY A 140 12.20 -3.34 -9.71
C GLY A 140 12.47 -4.85 -9.69
N GLU A 141 12.25 -5.51 -8.53
CA GLU A 141 12.36 -6.97 -8.41
C GLU A 141 11.32 -7.70 -9.25
N SER A 142 10.08 -7.19 -9.30
CA SER A 142 9.03 -7.72 -10.18
C SER A 142 9.36 -7.54 -11.67
N GLU A 143 9.88 -6.37 -12.05
CA GLU A 143 10.33 -6.12 -13.41
C GLU A 143 11.46 -7.04 -13.85
N ALA A 144 12.43 -7.31 -12.98
CA ALA A 144 13.50 -8.27 -13.24
C ALA A 144 12.93 -9.68 -13.48
N LEU A 145 12.02 -10.14 -12.62
CA LEU A 145 11.39 -11.44 -12.77
C LEU A 145 10.60 -11.57 -14.09
N ARG A 146 9.83 -10.54 -14.48
CA ARG A 146 9.07 -10.52 -15.75
C ARG A 146 9.94 -10.42 -17.01
N LYS A 147 11.23 -10.07 -16.88
CA LYS A 147 12.19 -10.17 -17.99
C LYS A 147 12.62 -11.61 -18.21
N GLU A 148 12.80 -12.37 -17.13
CA GLU A 148 13.20 -13.79 -17.17
C GLU A 148 12.02 -14.71 -17.51
N LEU A 149 10.80 -14.35 -17.09
CA LEU A 149 9.58 -15.13 -17.30
C LEU A 149 8.53 -14.32 -18.10
N PRO A 150 8.65 -14.25 -19.45
CA PRO A 150 7.75 -13.47 -20.28
C PRO A 150 6.26 -13.87 -20.20
N GLN A 151 5.96 -15.12 -19.81
CA GLN A 151 4.60 -15.60 -19.58
C GLN A 151 3.87 -14.89 -18.43
N LEU A 152 4.61 -14.22 -17.54
CA LEU A 152 4.04 -13.41 -16.46
C LEU A 152 3.54 -12.04 -16.95
N ARG A 153 3.84 -11.67 -18.20
CA ARG A 153 3.38 -10.39 -18.77
C ARG A 153 1.88 -10.42 -18.99
N LEU A 154 1.22 -9.37 -18.55
CA LEU A 154 -0.20 -9.21 -18.76
C LEU A 154 -0.50 -8.95 -20.24
N THR A 155 -1.41 -9.73 -20.81
CA THR A 155 -1.92 -9.56 -22.17
C THR A 155 -3.20 -8.74 -22.23
N ASP A 156 -4.02 -8.83 -21.17
CA ASP A 156 -5.28 -8.11 -21.04
C ASP A 156 -5.06 -6.63 -20.67
N LYS A 157 -4.97 -5.79 -21.70
CA LYS A 157 -4.78 -4.34 -21.55
C LYS A 157 -6.03 -3.62 -21.03
N GLU A 158 -7.23 -4.14 -21.29
CA GLU A 158 -8.47 -3.51 -20.88
C GLU A 158 -8.65 -3.61 -19.37
N TRP A 159 -8.38 -4.80 -18.80
CA TRP A 159 -8.39 -5.00 -17.37
C TRP A 159 -7.38 -4.09 -16.65
N ALA A 160 -6.15 -3.99 -17.16
CA ALA A 160 -5.13 -3.10 -16.61
C ALA A 160 -5.59 -1.63 -16.59
N ALA A 161 -6.11 -1.14 -17.73
CA ALA A 161 -6.57 0.23 -17.85
C ALA A 161 -7.76 0.52 -16.91
N ARG A 162 -8.67 -0.45 -16.73
CA ARG A 162 -9.81 -0.32 -15.80
C ARG A 162 -9.34 -0.21 -14.35
N LEU A 163 -8.46 -1.11 -13.91
CA LEU A 163 -7.95 -1.09 -12.54
C LEU A 163 -7.17 0.20 -12.26
N ALA A 164 -6.27 0.60 -13.17
CA ALA A 164 -5.50 1.85 -13.03
C ALA A 164 -6.40 3.08 -12.97
N LYS A 165 -7.47 3.12 -13.79
CA LYS A 165 -8.45 4.21 -13.75
C LYS A 165 -9.19 4.27 -12.41
N ARG A 166 -9.62 3.12 -11.87
CA ARG A 166 -10.30 3.05 -10.57
C ARG A 166 -9.37 3.43 -9.41
N GLU A 167 -8.14 2.94 -9.43
CA GLU A 167 -7.13 3.27 -8.44
C GLU A 167 -6.86 4.78 -8.40
N GLY A 168 -6.69 5.39 -9.58
CA GLY A 168 -6.42 6.82 -9.73
C GLY A 168 -7.63 7.74 -9.45
N SER A 169 -8.86 7.22 -9.49
CA SER A 169 -10.07 8.01 -9.21
C SER A 169 -10.32 8.28 -7.74
N GLU A 170 -9.53 7.68 -6.83
CA GLU A 170 -9.65 7.81 -5.37
C GLU A 170 -8.53 8.70 -4.78
N PRO A 171 -8.59 10.04 -4.92
CA PRO A 171 -7.51 10.94 -4.53
C PRO A 171 -7.39 11.11 -3.01
N ASN A 172 -8.46 10.91 -2.26
CA ASN A 172 -8.47 10.96 -0.81
C ASN A 172 -8.96 9.62 -0.27
N ILE A 173 -8.13 8.98 0.55
CA ILE A 173 -8.41 7.67 1.15
C ILE A 173 -8.61 7.76 2.67
N VAL A 174 -8.30 8.91 3.29
CA VAL A 174 -8.28 9.07 4.74
C VAL A 174 -9.61 9.58 5.25
N VAL A 175 -10.28 8.76 6.05
CA VAL A 175 -11.49 9.13 6.77
C VAL A 175 -11.10 9.99 7.96
N ARG A 176 -11.61 11.22 8.06
CA ARG A 176 -11.35 12.08 9.22
C ARG A 176 -12.31 11.75 10.36
N ARG A 177 -11.80 11.54 11.57
CA ARG A 177 -12.64 11.35 12.75
C ARG A 177 -13.01 12.71 13.34
N SER A 178 -14.29 12.89 13.66
CA SER A 178 -14.70 14.03 14.48
C SER A 178 -14.00 13.96 15.84
N SER A 179 -13.45 15.08 16.29
CA SER A 179 -12.74 15.23 17.57
C SER A 179 -13.58 14.85 18.80
N ALA A 180 -14.89 14.63 18.64
CA ALA A 180 -15.79 14.18 19.71
C ALA A 180 -15.74 12.67 20.03
N ALA A 181 -15.07 11.84 19.23
CA ALA A 181 -15.08 10.38 19.39
C ALA A 181 -13.87 9.81 20.16
N ILE A 182 -13.16 10.64 20.92
CA ILE A 182 -12.03 10.23 21.75
C ILE A 182 -12.41 10.44 23.21
N ALA A 183 -13.17 9.49 23.75
CA ALA A 183 -13.38 9.27 25.18
C ALA A 183 -13.20 7.77 25.45
#